data_AF-A0A3B0W8A2-F1
#
_entry.id   AF-A0A3B0W8A2-F1
#
_cell.length_a   1.000
_cell.length_b   1.000
_cell.length_c   1.000
_cell.angle_alpha   90.00
_cell.angle_beta   90.00
_cell.angle_gamma   90.00
#
_symmetry.space_group_name_H-M   'P 1'
#
loop_
_entity.id
_entity.type
_entity.pdbx_description
1 polymer ?
#
loop_
_entity_poly.entity_id
_entity_poly.type
_entity_poly.pdbx_seq_one_letter_code
_entity_poly.pdbx_strand_id
1 'polypeptide(L)'
;MKANFNHIPNNPDTVILFQQQGVFDDIPACYQTWLFDGIRGESIIFLKDDLKNRKDTDLINKVKASKLVQTSSQITLSRNPPDYLFINFNIALE
;
A
#
# COMPACT_ATOMS: atom_id res chain seq x y z
N MET A 1 2.79 4.13 -19.58
CA MET A 1 2.55 2.71 -19.26
C MET A 1 1.40 2.64 -18.27
N LYS A 2 0.52 1.65 -18.38
CA LYS A 2 -0.52 1.38 -17.39
C LYS A 2 0.12 0.44 -16.36
N ALA A 3 0.25 0.86 -15.11
CA ALA A 3 0.74 -0.01 -14.05
C ALA A 3 -0.11 -1.29 -14.00
N ASN A 4 0.55 -2.44 -13.90
CA ASN A 4 -0.10 -3.74 -13.83
C ASN A 4 0.09 -4.32 -12.43
N PHE A 5 -0.99 -4.37 -11.65
CA PHE A 5 -1.01 -4.88 -10.28
C PHE A 5 -1.59 -6.30 -10.18
N ASN A 6 -1.62 -7.06 -11.28
CA ASN A 6 -2.20 -8.42 -11.30
C ASN A 6 -1.32 -9.47 -10.59
N HIS A 7 -0.07 -9.14 -10.25
CA HIS A 7 0.90 -10.05 -9.64
C HIS A 7 1.52 -9.45 -8.38
N ILE A 8 0.73 -8.78 -7.54
CA ILE A 8 1.21 -8.32 -6.24
C ILE A 8 1.54 -9.56 -5.39
N PRO A 9 2.81 -9.76 -4.98
CA PRO A 9 3.20 -10.87 -4.13
C PRO A 9 2.63 -10.70 -2.72
N ASN A 10 1.95 -11.74 -2.23
CA ASN A 10 1.42 -11.82 -0.88
C ASN A 10 1.96 -13.06 -0.17
N ASN A 11 2.03 -13.02 1.16
CA ASN A 11 2.25 -14.22 1.95
C ASN A 11 1.04 -15.17 1.74
N PRO A 12 1.24 -16.49 1.59
CA PRO A 12 0.14 -17.46 1.50
C PRO A 12 -0.95 -17.31 2.58
N ASP A 13 -0.57 -16.87 3.77
CA ASP A 13 -1.49 -16.68 4.90
C ASP A 13 -2.17 -15.30 4.91
N THR A 14 -1.86 -14.42 3.95
CA THR A 14 -2.52 -13.13 3.78
C THR A 14 -3.78 -13.29 2.93
N VAL A 15 -4.93 -12.97 3.51
CA VAL A 15 -6.21 -12.90 2.81
C VAL A 15 -6.47 -11.47 2.34
N ILE A 16 -6.60 -11.28 1.03
CA ILE A 16 -7.00 -9.99 0.46
C ILE A 16 -8.53 -9.86 0.53
N LEU A 17 -9.00 -8.91 1.33
CA LEU A 17 -10.43 -8.66 1.53
C LEU A 17 -11.01 -7.70 0.47
N PHE A 18 -10.18 -6.77 -0.02
CA PHE A 18 -10.55 -5.81 -1.05
C PHE A 18 -9.31 -5.39 -1.84
N GLN A 19 -9.49 -5.14 -3.14
CA GLN A 19 -8.45 -4.61 -4.00
C GLN A 19 -9.06 -3.65 -5.03
N GLN A 20 -8.45 -2.48 -5.18
CA GLN A 20 -8.81 -1.51 -6.21
C GLN A 20 -7.57 -0.84 -6.81
N GLN A 21 -7.44 -0.94 -8.13
CA GLN A 21 -6.41 -0.22 -8.88
C GLN A 21 -6.91 1.19 -9.22
N GLY A 22 -6.01 2.18 -9.14
CA GLY A 22 -6.34 3.57 -9.41
C GLY A 22 -5.08 4.44 -9.51
N VAL A 23 -5.27 5.71 -9.20
CA VAL A 23 -4.20 6.72 -9.18
C VAL A 23 -4.25 7.41 -7.83
N PHE A 24 -3.09 7.49 -7.18
CA PHE A 24 -2.90 8.22 -5.93
C PHE A 24 -1.88 9.34 -6.19
N ASP A 25 -2.33 10.60 -6.13
CA ASP A 25 -1.47 11.78 -6.33
C ASP A 25 -0.65 11.72 -7.65
N ASP A 26 -1.35 11.43 -8.75
CA ASP A 26 -0.81 11.25 -10.11
C ASP A 26 0.15 10.06 -10.28
N ILE A 27 0.23 9.17 -9.28
CA ILE A 27 1.02 7.94 -9.33
C ILE A 27 0.06 6.76 -9.46
N PRO A 28 0.24 5.86 -10.44
CA PRO A 28 -0.49 4.60 -10.47
C PRO A 28 -0.30 3.83 -9.15
N ALA A 29 -1.41 3.40 -8.56
CA ALA A 29 -1.40 2.74 -7.27
C ALA A 29 -2.47 1.65 -7.18
N CYS A 30 -2.27 0.70 -6.27
CA CYS A 30 -3.27 -0.28 -5.88
C CYS A 30 -3.56 -0.13 -4.40
N TYR A 31 -4.83 0.06 -4.06
CA TYR A 31 -5.30 0.03 -2.68
C TYR A 31 -5.78 -1.38 -2.35
N GLN A 32 -5.33 -1.92 -1.22
CA GLN A 32 -5.75 -3.22 -0.70
C GLN A 32 -6.16 -3.12 0.76
N THR A 33 -7.16 -3.90 1.15
CA THR A 33 -7.41 -4.24 2.56
C THR A 33 -7.11 -5.72 2.72
N TRP A 34 -6.43 -6.10 3.80
CA TRP A 34 -5.96 -7.46 4.01
C TRP A 34 -6.13 -7.89 5.47
N LEU A 35 -6.19 -9.21 5.66
CA LEU A 35 -6.12 -9.88 6.94
C LEU A 35 -4.93 -10.83 6.91
N PHE A 36 -4.07 -10.75 7.91
CA PHE A 36 -2.92 -11.63 8.09
C PHE A 36 -2.80 -11.98 9.56
N ASP A 37 -2.94 -13.26 9.90
CA ASP A 37 -2.78 -13.78 11.26
C ASP A 37 -3.59 -13.00 12.32
N GLY A 38 -4.88 -12.73 12.04
CA GLY A 38 -5.77 -11.97 12.94
C GLY A 38 -5.47 -10.47 13.01
N ILE A 39 -4.56 -9.96 12.19
CA ILE A 39 -4.28 -8.53 12.04
C ILE A 39 -4.88 -8.05 10.73
N ARG A 40 -5.76 -7.05 10.84
CA ARG A 40 -6.31 -6.35 9.68
C ARG A 40 -5.50 -5.12 9.37
N GLY A 41 -5.30 -4.84 8.09
CA GLY A 41 -4.64 -3.62 7.64
C GLY A 41 -5.04 -3.20 6.25
N GLU A 42 -4.58 -2.01 5.88
CA GLU A 42 -4.77 -1.39 4.58
C GLU A 42 -3.40 -1.06 3.98
N SER A 43 -3.29 -1.12 2.67
CA SER A 43 -2.07 -0.78 1.95
C SER A 43 -2.37 0.06 0.72
N ILE A 44 -1.57 1.10 0.51
CA ILE A 44 -1.38 1.67 -0.83
C ILE A 44 -0.07 1.14 -1.38
N ILE A 45 -0.15 0.57 -2.58
CA ILE A 45 0.93 -0.18 -3.21
C ILE A 45 1.31 0.54 -4.50
N PHE A 46 2.59 0.78 -4.68
CA PHE A 46 3.16 1.42 -5.86
C PHE A 46 4.15 0.49 -6.54
N LEU A 47 4.24 0.57 -7.87
CA LEU A 47 5.35 0.00 -8.62
C LEU A 47 6.57 0.89 -8.49
N LYS A 48 7.72 0.29 -8.19
CA LYS A 48 9.00 0.99 -8.02
C LYS A 48 9.36 1.82 -9.25
N ASP A 49 9.10 1.30 -10.45
CA ASP A 49 9.38 1.98 -11.72
C ASP A 49 8.56 3.28 -11.88
N ASP A 50 7.36 3.34 -11.30
CA ASP A 50 6.50 4.52 -11.34
C ASP A 50 6.88 5.57 -10.29
N LEU A 51 7.68 5.20 -9.27
CA LEU A 51 8.10 6.08 -8.19
C LEU A 51 9.26 7.02 -8.58
N LYS A 52 9.97 6.76 -9.68
CA LYS A 52 11.08 7.58 -10.19
C LYS A 52 12.08 7.95 -9.06
N ASN A 53 12.23 9.26 -8.78
CA ASN A 53 13.10 9.82 -7.73
C ASN A 53 12.33 10.31 -6.50
N ARG A 54 11.07 9.90 -6.31
CA ARG A 54 10.28 10.32 -5.14
C ARG A 54 10.84 9.66 -3.88
N LYS A 55 10.93 10.44 -2.80
CA LYS A 55 11.40 9.94 -1.51
C LYS A 55 10.27 9.23 -0.78
N ASP A 56 10.60 8.16 -0.08
CA ASP A 56 9.69 7.42 0.79
C ASP A 56 8.96 8.33 1.78
N THR A 57 9.68 9.31 2.35
CA THR A 57 9.12 10.30 3.28
C THR A 57 7.99 11.11 2.64
N ASP A 58 8.14 11.48 1.37
CA ASP A 58 7.14 12.27 0.66
C ASP A 58 5.88 11.44 0.37
N LEU A 59 6.07 10.16 0.02
CA LEU A 59 4.96 9.23 -0.20
C LEU A 59 4.20 8.95 1.11
N ILE A 60 4.91 8.70 2.21
CA ILE A 60 4.31 8.52 3.54
C ILE A 60 3.53 9.76 3.94
N ASN A 61 4.10 10.96 3.78
CA ASN A 61 3.43 12.20 4.15
C ASN A 61 2.14 12.42 3.34
N LYS A 62 2.14 12.05 2.06
CA LYS A 62 0.93 12.12 1.22
C LYS A 62 -0.13 11.12 1.64
N VAL A 63 0.25 9.88 1.96
CA VAL A 63 -0.67 8.88 2.50
C VAL A 63 -1.24 9.35 3.83
N LYS A 64 -0.43 9.88 4.75
CA LYS A 64 -0.90 10.48 6.03
C LYS A 64 -1.86 11.63 5.83
N ALA A 65 -1.61 12.49 4.85
CA ALA A 65 -2.48 13.64 4.54
C ALA A 65 -3.77 13.24 3.80
N SER A 66 -3.88 11.98 3.36
CA SER A 66 -5.10 11.48 2.71
C SER A 66 -6.21 11.20 3.73
N LYS A 67 -7.46 11.12 3.27
CA LYS A 67 -8.61 10.73 4.10
C LYS A 67 -8.70 9.22 4.36
N LEU A 68 -7.70 8.44 3.93
CA LEU A 68 -7.67 6.98 4.08
C LEU A 68 -7.11 6.58 5.45
N VAL A 69 -6.18 7.35 6.00
CA VAL A 69 -5.49 7.03 7.25
C VAL A 69 -6.31 7.53 8.43
N GLN A 70 -6.62 6.63 9.36
CA GLN A 70 -7.24 6.99 10.64
C GLN A 70 -6.25 7.75 11.52
N THR A 71 -6.71 8.76 12.26
CA THR A 71 -5.86 9.72 12.99
C THR A 71 -4.82 9.09 13.93
N SER A 72 -5.11 7.91 14.50
CA SER A 72 -4.22 7.20 15.43
C SER A 72 -3.44 6.04 14.79
N SER A 73 -3.57 5.86 13.47
CA SER A 73 -2.98 4.70 12.81
C SER A 73 -1.46 4.83 12.68
N GLN A 74 -0.76 3.76 13.05
CA GLN A 74 0.65 3.60 12.68
C GLN A 74 0.77 3.34 11.19
N ILE A 75 1.68 4.06 10.54
CA ILE A 75 2.06 3.80 9.16
C ILE A 75 3.39 3.08 9.12
N THR A 76 3.46 2.00 8.35
CA THR A 76 4.70 1.28 8.04
C THR A 76 4.94 1.29 6.55
N LEU A 77 6.20 1.16 6.16
CA LEU A 77 6.60 1.04 4.77
C LEU A 77 7.37 -0.27 4.62
N SER A 78 6.91 -1.13 3.72
CA SER A 78 7.58 -2.37 3.35
C SER A 78 7.90 -2.36 1.87
N ARG A 79 9.08 -2.87 1.55
CA ARG A 79 9.50 -3.10 0.16
C ARG A 79 9.40 -4.60 -0.07
N ASN A 80 8.67 -5.01 -1.10
CA ASN A 80 8.75 -6.38 -1.57
C ASN A 80 9.64 -6.37 -2.83
N PRO A 81 10.96 -6.54 -2.67
CA PRO A 81 11.86 -6.50 -3.81
C PRO A 81 11.51 -7.60 -4.82
N PRO A 82 11.61 -7.31 -6.12
CA PRO A 82 12.24 -6.10 -6.67
C PRO A 82 11.28 -4.92 -6.93
N ASP A 83 9.96 -5.13 -6.99
CA ASP A 83 9.10 -4.28 -7.83
C ASP A 83 8.08 -3.42 -7.10
N TYR A 84 7.77 -3.72 -5.83
CA TYR A 84 6.65 -3.09 -5.14
C TYR A 84 7.06 -2.37 -3.85
N LEU A 85 6.47 -1.20 -3.64
CA LEU A 85 6.48 -0.46 -2.39
C LEU A 85 5.09 -0.50 -1.77
N PHE A 86 5.01 -0.94 -0.53
CA PHE A 86 3.78 -0.99 0.25
C PHE A 86 3.86 0.06 1.35
N ILE A 87 2.84 0.90 1.44
CA ILE A 87 2.62 1.78 2.58
C ILE A 87 1.40 1.25 3.31
N ASN A 88 1.63 0.65 4.48
CA ASN A 88 0.58 0.02 5.27
C ASN A 88 0.10 0.97 6.35
N PHE A 89 -1.20 0.99 6.58
CA PHE A 89 -1.88 1.82 7.57
C PHE A 89 -3.17 1.13 8.02
N ASN A 90 -3.88 1.77 8.95
CA ASN A 90 -5.06 1.27 9.67
C ASN A 90 -4.88 -0.14 10.25
N ILE A 91 -3.66 -0.43 10.74
CA ILE A 91 -3.32 -1.76 11.28
C ILE A 91 -3.94 -1.93 12.67
N ALA A 92 -4.75 -2.97 12.83
CA ALA A 92 -5.41 -3.31 14.09
C ALA A 92 -5.58 -4.82 14.24
N LEU A 93 -5.66 -5.29 15.49
CA LEU A 93 -6.14 -6.64 15.79
C LEU A 93 -7.62 -6.74 15.41
N GLU A 94 -8.01 -7.82 14.74
CA GLU A 94 -9.40 -8.14 14.39
C GLU A 94 -10.13 -8.90 15.49
#